data_AF-A0A957SDA2-F1
#
_entry.id   AF-A0A957SDA2-F1
#
_cell.length_a   1.000
_cell.length_b   1.000
_cell.length_c   1.000
_cell.angle_alpha   90.00
_cell.angle_beta   90.00
_cell.angle_gamma   90.00
#
_symmetry.space_group_name_H-M   'P 1'
#
loop_
_entity.id
_entity.type
_entity.pdbx_description
1 polymer ?
#
loop_
_entity_poly.entity_id
_entity_poly.type
_entity_poly.pdbx_seq_one_letter_code
_entity_poly.pdbx_strand_id
1 'polypeptide(L)'
;RYDFDIELPGFEPWPTVDKEALIAAAELINKAERPLIMAGHGIQIANVSKELLTLVEKAEIPVVTTLLGTGNIPESHPLSLGMGGMHGEAYANRAVQGCDCLIALGMRFDDRITGRLDQFAKQAKIIHFELDKAEVGKNVLPDVAVIGDLGETLPALLPLIESRRHQLWVQEISEWRNDSNETDILHYETDQLIPPFVIRQLWHANSAVKKETIVVTDVGQHQMWECQYYIHDQAGMLLTSGGLGTMGYALPAAIGAQMAHPDRLVWAVAGDGGFQMTLQELAVLKQEQNLPVKIAIINNGFLGMVRQ
;
A
#
# COMPACT_ATOMS: atom_id res chain seq x y z
N ARG A 1 21.52 -0.28 22.34
CA ARG A 1 21.53 1.20 22.24
C ARG A 1 22.98 1.60 22.31
N TYR A 2 23.44 2.42 21.38
CA TYR A 2 24.79 2.99 21.47
C TYR A 2 24.77 4.11 22.50
N ASP A 3 25.86 4.24 23.25
CA ASP A 3 25.97 5.19 24.38
C ASP A 3 26.54 6.55 23.94
N PHE A 4 26.58 6.80 22.63
CA PHE A 4 27.14 7.99 22.01
C PHE A 4 26.25 8.47 20.86
N ASP A 5 26.23 9.78 20.64
CA ASP A 5 25.54 10.38 19.51
C ASP A 5 26.28 10.02 18.21
N ILE A 6 25.54 9.44 17.27
CA ILE A 6 26.04 9.11 15.93
C ILE A 6 25.68 10.29 15.02
N GLU A 7 26.69 11.08 14.64
CA GLU A 7 26.54 12.17 13.69
C GLU A 7 27.05 11.71 12.31
N LEU A 8 26.13 11.41 11.39
CA LEU A 8 26.46 10.97 10.03
C LEU A 8 26.30 12.15 9.06
N PRO A 9 27.32 12.49 8.24
CA PRO A 9 27.23 13.59 7.29
C PRO A 9 26.02 13.46 6.36
N GLY A 10 25.15 14.47 6.36
CA GLY A 10 23.96 14.54 5.51
C GLY A 10 22.76 13.71 5.99
N PHE A 11 22.86 13.04 7.14
CA PHE A 11 21.75 12.31 7.75
C PHE A 11 21.18 13.11 8.92
N GLU A 12 20.02 13.72 8.69
CA GLU A 12 19.23 14.39 9.72
C GLU A 12 18.00 13.51 10.00
N PRO A 13 18.00 12.73 11.09
CA PRO A 13 16.96 11.71 11.30
C PRO A 13 15.57 12.30 11.57
N TRP A 14 15.50 13.53 12.09
CA TRP A 14 14.26 14.20 12.46
C TRP A 14 14.29 15.67 12.01
N PRO A 15 14.09 15.93 10.70
CA PRO A 15 14.14 17.27 10.16
C PRO A 15 12.97 18.11 10.68
N THR A 16 13.21 19.40 10.93
CA THR A 16 12.15 20.32 11.35
C THR A 16 11.23 20.64 10.17
N VAL A 17 9.93 20.59 10.40
CA VAL A 17 8.91 20.87 9.37
C VAL A 17 9.03 22.31 8.85
N ASP A 18 9.23 22.44 7.54
CA ASP A 18 9.20 23.72 6.82
C ASP A 18 7.75 24.18 6.60
N LYS A 19 7.39 25.29 7.25
CA LYS A 19 6.06 25.89 7.15
C LYS A 19 5.78 26.48 5.77
N GLU A 20 6.79 27.01 5.08
CA GLU A 20 6.61 27.59 3.75
C GLU A 20 6.30 26.48 2.74
N ALA A 21 7.01 25.35 2.83
CA ALA A 21 6.73 24.16 2.03
C ALA A 21 5.31 23.60 2.29
N LEU A 22 4.86 23.56 3.54
CA LEU A 22 3.49 23.15 3.89
C LEU A 22 2.43 24.07 3.28
N ILE A 23 2.63 25.39 3.33
CA ILE A 23 1.71 26.36 2.74
C ILE A 23 1.69 26.20 1.22
N ALA A 24 2.85 26.06 0.58
CA ALA A 24 2.95 25.83 -0.86
C ALA A 24 2.25 24.53 -1.29
N ALA A 25 2.40 23.45 -0.51
CA ALA A 25 1.70 22.19 -0.74
C ALA A 25 0.19 22.37 -0.63
N ALA A 26 -0.30 23.02 0.44
CA ALA A 26 -1.71 23.28 0.63
C ALA A 26 -2.31 24.12 -0.50
N GLU A 27 -1.58 25.13 -0.99
CA GLU A 27 -2.02 25.94 -2.13
C GLU A 27 -2.19 25.12 -3.42
N LEU A 28 -1.27 24.22 -3.72
CA LEU A 28 -1.37 23.35 -4.89
C LEU A 28 -2.54 22.38 -4.76
N ILE A 29 -2.74 21.78 -3.59
CA ILE A 29 -3.87 20.88 -3.31
C ILE A 29 -5.19 21.64 -3.45
N ASN A 30 -5.29 22.84 -2.87
CA ASN A 30 -6.48 23.68 -2.97
C ASN A 30 -6.69 24.26 -4.37
N LYS A 31 -5.73 24.22 -5.30
CA LYS A 31 -5.94 24.67 -6.69
C LYS A 31 -6.28 23.54 -7.65
N ALA A 32 -6.07 22.28 -7.23
CA ALA A 32 -6.28 21.10 -8.07
C ALA A 32 -7.76 20.90 -8.44
N GLU A 33 -8.01 20.48 -9.67
CA GLU A 33 -9.31 20.05 -10.16
C GLU A 33 -9.41 18.51 -10.18
N ARG A 34 -8.28 17.82 -10.33
CA ARG A 34 -8.18 16.35 -10.38
C ARG A 34 -7.09 15.86 -9.41
N PRO A 35 -7.18 16.17 -8.11
CA PRO A 35 -6.17 15.73 -7.15
C PRO A 35 -6.17 14.21 -6.98
N LEU A 36 -5.01 13.67 -6.65
CA LEU A 36 -4.84 12.26 -6.32
C LEU A 36 -3.81 12.11 -5.20
N ILE A 37 -4.14 11.32 -4.18
CA ILE A 37 -3.16 10.91 -3.17
C ILE A 37 -2.54 9.60 -3.58
N MET A 38 -1.22 9.49 -3.46
CA MET A 38 -0.49 8.23 -3.51
C MET A 38 0.12 7.94 -2.14
N ALA A 39 -0.42 6.94 -1.44
CA ALA A 39 -0.09 6.65 -0.05
C ALA A 39 0.87 5.46 0.07
N GLY A 40 2.03 5.69 0.69
CA GLY A 40 3.06 4.68 0.92
C GLY A 40 3.11 4.15 2.34
N HIS A 41 4.13 3.33 2.60
CA HIS A 41 4.36 2.71 3.90
C HIS A 41 4.62 3.72 5.02
N GLY A 42 5.11 4.92 4.71
CA GLY A 42 5.37 5.98 5.69
C GLY A 42 4.13 6.41 6.47
N ILE A 43 2.92 6.28 5.90
CA ILE A 43 1.66 6.50 6.63
C ILE A 43 1.50 5.52 7.79
N GLN A 44 1.88 4.25 7.60
CA GLN A 44 1.81 3.22 8.64
C GLN A 44 2.86 3.44 9.71
N ILE A 45 4.09 3.77 9.30
CA ILE A 45 5.20 4.06 10.21
C ILE A 45 4.87 5.24 11.12
N ALA A 46 4.33 6.33 10.55
CA ALA A 46 3.93 7.52 11.30
C ALA A 46 2.58 7.36 12.03
N ASN A 47 1.85 6.26 11.80
CA ASN A 47 0.54 5.97 12.40
C ASN A 47 -0.52 7.07 12.16
N VAL A 48 -0.61 7.56 10.92
CA VAL A 48 -1.48 8.70 10.54
C VAL A 48 -2.64 8.35 9.59
N SER A 49 -3.10 7.10 9.59
CA SER A 49 -4.23 6.67 8.74
C SER A 49 -5.53 7.44 9.00
N LYS A 50 -5.76 7.92 10.23
CA LYS A 50 -6.97 8.70 10.58
C LYS A 50 -6.93 10.11 9.99
N GLU A 51 -5.76 10.73 10.04
CA GLU A 51 -5.48 12.03 9.47
C GLU A 51 -5.55 11.98 7.95
N LEU A 52 -5.03 10.89 7.34
CA LEU A 52 -5.21 10.63 5.92
C LEU A 52 -6.69 10.53 5.55
N LEU A 53 -7.48 9.74 6.29
CA LEU A 53 -8.92 9.65 6.03
C LEU A 53 -9.62 11.01 6.16
N THR A 54 -9.24 11.80 7.17
CA THR A 54 -9.76 13.17 7.36
C THR A 54 -9.45 14.06 6.16
N LEU A 55 -8.22 13.99 5.62
CA LEU A 55 -7.83 14.74 4.41
C LEU A 55 -8.68 14.31 3.21
N VAL A 56 -8.82 12.99 3.01
CA VAL A 56 -9.57 12.38 1.90
C VAL A 56 -11.03 12.80 1.92
N GLU A 57 -11.69 12.75 3.07
CA GLU A 57 -13.11 13.12 3.21
C GLU A 57 -13.34 14.63 3.11
N LYS A 58 -12.41 15.43 3.66
CA LYS A 58 -12.49 16.89 3.65
C LYS A 58 -12.40 17.46 2.25
N ALA A 59 -11.46 16.96 1.45
CA ALA A 59 -11.19 17.48 0.11
C ALA A 59 -11.70 16.57 -1.03
N GLU A 60 -12.36 15.44 -0.73
CA GLU A 60 -12.83 14.46 -1.71
C GLU A 60 -11.73 14.05 -2.70
N ILE A 61 -10.61 13.56 -2.15
CA ILE A 61 -9.42 13.20 -2.94
C ILE A 61 -9.32 11.66 -3.03
N PRO A 62 -9.38 11.07 -4.23
CA PRO A 62 -9.14 9.64 -4.42
C PRO A 62 -7.71 9.23 -4.00
N VAL A 63 -7.57 7.99 -3.53
CA VAL A 63 -6.32 7.45 -2.98
C VAL A 63 -5.90 6.21 -3.73
N VAL A 64 -4.67 6.21 -4.25
CA VAL A 64 -3.95 5.02 -4.69
C VAL A 64 -2.97 4.63 -3.61
N THR A 65 -2.84 3.34 -3.31
CA THR A 65 -1.82 2.84 -2.39
C THR A 65 -0.66 2.21 -3.14
N THR A 66 0.54 2.25 -2.54
CA THR A 66 1.60 1.30 -2.90
C THR A 66 1.31 -0.07 -2.28
N LEU A 67 1.98 -1.13 -2.75
CA LEU A 67 1.87 -2.47 -2.12
C LEU A 67 2.06 -2.43 -0.60
N LEU A 68 3.03 -1.64 -0.11
CA LEU A 68 3.32 -1.52 1.32
C LEU A 68 2.44 -0.48 2.04
N GLY A 69 1.63 0.25 1.28
CA GLY A 69 0.62 1.19 1.78
C GLY A 69 -0.79 0.62 1.76
N THR A 70 -0.99 -0.63 1.35
CA THR A 70 -2.29 -1.31 1.37
C THR A 70 -2.92 -1.25 2.76
N GLY A 71 -4.20 -0.89 2.82
CA GLY A 71 -4.95 -0.65 4.05
C GLY A 71 -4.72 0.72 4.72
N ASN A 72 -3.89 1.62 4.17
CA ASN A 72 -3.69 2.97 4.73
C ASN A 72 -4.99 3.79 4.83
N ILE A 73 -5.89 3.54 3.88
CA ILE A 73 -7.30 3.93 3.91
C ILE A 73 -8.11 2.63 3.80
N PRO A 74 -9.30 2.53 4.41
CA PRO A 74 -10.12 1.34 4.23
C PRO A 74 -10.39 1.10 2.73
N GLU A 75 -10.07 -0.08 2.21
CA GLU A 75 -10.29 -0.39 0.79
C GLU A 75 -11.77 -0.45 0.41
N SER A 76 -12.66 -0.66 1.38
CA SER A 76 -14.10 -0.48 1.20
C SER A 76 -14.54 0.99 1.03
N HIS A 77 -13.68 1.96 1.32
CA HIS A 77 -13.99 3.38 1.17
C HIS A 77 -14.14 3.75 -0.32
N PRO A 78 -15.17 4.53 -0.71
CA PRO A 78 -15.44 4.83 -2.12
C PRO A 78 -14.27 5.53 -2.84
N LEU A 79 -13.48 6.32 -2.11
CA LEU A 79 -12.30 7.01 -2.64
C LEU A 79 -11.02 6.17 -2.62
N SER A 80 -11.03 4.95 -2.06
CA SER A 80 -9.89 4.04 -2.19
C SER A 80 -9.89 3.43 -3.59
N LEU A 81 -8.80 3.59 -4.34
CA LEU A 81 -8.60 3.02 -5.67
C LEU A 81 -7.79 1.71 -5.63
N GLY A 82 -7.41 1.23 -4.45
CA GLY A 82 -6.54 0.06 -4.30
C GLY A 82 -5.09 0.34 -4.73
N MET A 83 -4.35 -0.76 -4.95
CA MET A 83 -2.94 -0.71 -5.29
C MET A 83 -2.71 -0.17 -6.72
N GLY A 84 -1.76 0.77 -6.87
CA GLY A 84 -1.24 1.20 -8.16
C GLY A 84 0.07 0.51 -8.55
N GLY A 85 0.54 0.73 -9.78
CA GLY A 85 1.82 0.22 -10.29
C GLY A 85 1.68 -0.97 -11.24
N MET A 86 2.78 -1.71 -11.41
CA MET A 86 2.96 -2.77 -12.42
C MET A 86 1.87 -3.85 -12.40
N HIS A 87 1.41 -4.25 -11.22
CA HIS A 87 0.31 -5.19 -11.01
C HIS A 87 -0.86 -4.55 -10.27
N GLY A 88 -0.92 -3.22 -10.26
CA GLY A 88 -2.01 -2.47 -9.69
C GLY A 88 -3.25 -2.46 -10.58
N GLU A 89 -4.29 -1.83 -10.07
CA GLU A 89 -5.55 -1.66 -10.78
C GLU A 89 -5.40 -0.73 -11.98
N ALA A 90 -5.99 -1.12 -13.12
CA ALA A 90 -5.88 -0.35 -14.35
C ALA A 90 -6.47 1.06 -14.19
N TYR A 91 -7.61 1.17 -13.51
CA TYR A 91 -8.24 2.46 -13.20
C TYR A 91 -7.43 3.30 -12.21
N ALA A 92 -6.70 2.69 -11.28
CA ALA A 92 -5.79 3.40 -10.38
C ALA A 92 -4.61 4.00 -11.15
N ASN A 93 -3.99 3.22 -12.03
CA ASN A 93 -2.92 3.71 -12.91
C ASN A 93 -3.41 4.80 -13.86
N ARG A 94 -4.63 4.67 -14.39
CA ARG A 94 -5.26 5.71 -15.22
C ARG A 94 -5.53 6.98 -14.42
N ALA A 95 -5.92 6.87 -13.15
CA ALA A 95 -6.06 8.02 -12.25
C ALA A 95 -4.73 8.73 -12.03
N VAL A 96 -3.62 8.01 -11.82
CA VAL A 96 -2.27 8.61 -11.70
C VAL A 96 -1.90 9.39 -12.96
N GLN A 97 -2.20 8.85 -14.15
CA GLN A 97 -1.92 9.51 -15.42
C GLN A 97 -2.95 10.59 -15.80
N GLY A 98 -4.09 10.65 -15.11
CA GLY A 98 -5.15 11.64 -15.33
C GLY A 98 -5.15 12.81 -14.35
N CYS A 99 -4.50 12.65 -13.18
CA CYS A 99 -4.47 13.68 -12.15
C CYS A 99 -3.69 14.92 -12.58
N ASP A 100 -4.08 16.09 -12.05
CA ASP A 100 -3.36 17.36 -12.23
C ASP A 100 -2.50 17.74 -11.01
N CYS A 101 -2.72 17.08 -9.88
CA CYS A 101 -1.95 17.21 -8.66
C CYS A 101 -1.80 15.84 -7.99
N LEU A 102 -0.56 15.34 -7.94
CA LEU A 102 -0.19 14.08 -7.30
C LEU A 102 0.44 14.36 -5.93
N ILE A 103 -0.21 13.87 -4.87
CA ILE A 103 0.21 14.06 -3.49
C ILE A 103 0.82 12.74 -2.99
N ALA A 104 2.14 12.62 -3.10
CA ALA A 104 2.89 11.47 -2.63
C ALA A 104 3.14 11.58 -1.12
N LEU A 105 2.59 10.65 -0.34
CA LEU A 105 2.67 10.65 1.12
C LEU A 105 3.46 9.44 1.63
N GLY A 106 4.66 9.66 2.16
CA GLY A 106 5.46 8.65 2.85
C GLY A 106 5.81 7.48 1.94
N MET A 107 6.21 7.80 0.72
CA MET A 107 6.52 6.82 -0.30
C MET A 107 7.76 7.24 -1.08
N ARG A 108 8.47 6.23 -1.58
CA ARG A 108 9.48 6.39 -2.62
C ARG A 108 8.88 6.02 -3.98
N PHE A 109 9.30 6.74 -5.01
CA PHE A 109 8.90 6.49 -6.41
C PHE A 109 9.65 5.28 -6.98
N ASP A 110 9.34 4.10 -6.45
CA ASP A 110 9.89 2.80 -6.86
C ASP A 110 9.56 2.48 -8.33
N ASP A 111 10.40 1.69 -9.01
CA ASP A 111 10.21 1.35 -10.42
C ASP A 111 8.95 0.49 -10.65
N ARG A 112 8.53 -0.29 -9.63
CA ARG A 112 7.30 -1.09 -9.67
C ARG A 112 6.04 -0.24 -9.57
N ILE A 113 6.16 0.98 -9.07
CA ILE A 113 5.07 1.96 -9.03
C ILE A 113 5.07 2.83 -10.28
N THR A 114 6.22 3.39 -10.63
CA THR A 114 6.31 4.40 -11.69
C THR A 114 6.30 3.82 -13.09
N GLY A 115 6.78 2.58 -13.25
CA GLY A 115 7.01 1.97 -14.56
C GLY A 115 7.98 2.82 -15.37
N ARG A 116 7.48 3.50 -16.39
CA ARG A 116 8.28 4.40 -17.22
C ARG A 116 8.35 5.79 -16.61
N LEU A 117 9.47 6.11 -15.96
CA LEU A 117 9.73 7.44 -15.37
C LEU A 117 9.54 8.58 -16.36
N ASP A 118 9.93 8.39 -17.62
CA ASP A 118 9.78 9.40 -18.68
C ASP A 118 8.31 9.62 -19.11
N GLN A 119 7.35 8.90 -18.54
CA GLN A 119 5.92 9.08 -18.81
C GLN A 119 5.10 9.21 -17.53
N PHE A 120 5.73 9.09 -16.36
CA PHE A 120 5.03 9.06 -15.09
C PHE A 120 4.49 10.45 -14.71
N ALA A 121 3.16 10.58 -14.64
CA ALA A 121 2.44 11.75 -14.11
C ALA A 121 2.94 13.11 -14.65
N LYS A 122 3.37 13.17 -15.91
CA LYS A 122 4.01 14.37 -16.50
C LYS A 122 3.10 15.60 -16.56
N GLN A 123 1.80 15.38 -16.57
CA GLN A 123 0.79 16.43 -16.58
C GLN A 123 0.53 17.04 -15.19
N ALA A 124 0.93 16.35 -14.12
CA ALA A 124 0.57 16.70 -12.75
C ALA A 124 1.62 17.61 -12.09
N LYS A 125 1.16 18.44 -11.17
CA LYS A 125 1.98 19.01 -10.10
C LYS A 125 2.27 17.95 -9.06
N ILE A 126 3.53 17.79 -8.68
CA ILE A 126 3.95 16.72 -7.77
C ILE A 126 4.32 17.31 -6.42
N ILE A 127 3.63 16.87 -5.37
CA ILE A 127 3.92 17.20 -3.99
C ILE A 127 4.43 15.95 -3.30
N HIS A 128 5.61 16.01 -2.69
CA HIS A 128 6.25 14.85 -2.07
C HIS A 128 6.51 15.09 -0.58
N PHE A 129 5.77 14.38 0.26
CA PHE A 129 5.99 14.32 1.71
C PHE A 129 6.86 13.12 2.04
N GLU A 130 8.04 13.37 2.59
CA GLU A 130 9.05 12.34 2.86
C GLU A 130 9.90 12.70 4.07
N LEU A 131 10.25 11.70 4.88
CA LEU A 131 11.12 11.89 6.04
C LEU A 131 12.59 11.91 5.59
N ASP A 132 12.98 11.01 4.68
CA ASP A 132 14.35 10.91 4.18
C ASP A 132 14.59 11.84 2.97
N LYS A 133 15.35 12.90 3.20
CA LYS A 133 15.76 13.85 2.17
C LYS A 133 16.45 13.19 0.96
N ALA A 134 17.11 12.04 1.14
CA ALA A 134 17.78 11.32 0.06
C ALA A 134 16.80 10.72 -0.97
N GLU A 135 15.53 10.50 -0.60
CA GLU A 135 14.51 9.97 -1.51
C GLU A 135 13.78 11.07 -2.30
N VAL A 136 13.89 12.34 -1.87
CA VAL A 136 13.29 13.49 -2.56
C VAL A 136 14.06 13.83 -3.83
N GLY A 137 13.36 13.89 -4.97
CA GLY A 137 13.96 14.25 -6.25
C GLY A 137 14.87 13.18 -6.87
N LYS A 138 14.98 12.00 -6.24
CA LYS A 138 15.84 10.89 -6.67
C LYS A 138 15.38 10.26 -7.98
N ASN A 139 14.10 9.92 -8.07
CA ASN A 139 13.51 9.28 -9.25
C ASN A 139 12.54 10.22 -9.99
N VAL A 140 11.76 11.00 -9.24
CA VAL A 140 10.79 11.97 -9.75
C VAL A 140 11.05 13.29 -9.04
N LEU A 141 11.19 14.38 -9.80
CA LEU A 141 11.43 15.72 -9.26
C LEU A 141 10.09 16.33 -8.83
N PRO A 142 9.86 16.60 -7.53
CA PRO A 142 8.63 17.24 -7.09
C PRO A 142 8.63 18.75 -7.38
N ASP A 143 7.45 19.33 -7.60
CA ASP A 143 7.26 20.78 -7.60
C ASP A 143 7.36 21.35 -6.17
N VAL A 144 6.86 20.61 -5.17
CA VAL A 144 6.98 20.95 -3.74
C VAL A 144 7.39 19.70 -2.96
N ALA A 145 8.45 19.81 -2.17
CA ALA A 145 8.87 18.77 -1.23
C ALA A 145 8.61 19.24 0.20
N VAL A 146 7.91 18.42 0.98
CA VAL A 146 7.70 18.64 2.41
C VAL A 146 8.51 17.59 3.16
N ILE A 147 9.66 18.00 3.67
CA ILE A 147 10.57 17.11 4.39
C ILE A 147 10.19 17.12 5.87
N GLY A 148 9.85 15.95 6.43
CA GLY A 148 9.40 15.82 7.82
C GLY A 148 8.67 14.52 8.11
N ASP A 149 8.49 14.23 9.39
CA ASP A 149 7.65 13.11 9.83
C ASP A 149 6.19 13.40 9.48
N LEU A 150 5.53 12.44 8.81
CA LEU A 150 4.11 12.53 8.49
C LEU A 150 3.22 12.71 9.74
N GLY A 151 3.66 12.20 10.89
CA GLY A 151 3.07 12.42 12.21
C GLY A 151 2.98 13.89 12.62
N GLU A 152 3.80 14.75 12.02
CA GLU A 152 3.78 16.20 12.24
C GLU A 152 3.23 16.95 11.02
N THR A 153 3.68 16.57 9.81
CA THR A 153 3.36 17.32 8.59
C THR A 153 1.91 17.15 8.16
N LEU A 154 1.33 15.95 8.28
CA LEU A 154 -0.05 15.71 7.85
C LEU A 154 -1.08 16.39 8.77
N PRO A 155 -0.98 16.32 10.11
CA PRO A 155 -1.81 17.14 10.99
C PRO A 155 -1.65 18.65 10.75
N ALA A 156 -0.42 19.12 10.48
CA ALA A 156 -0.18 20.53 10.21
C ALA A 156 -0.75 21.01 8.86
N LEU A 157 -0.86 20.09 7.88
CA LEU A 157 -1.47 20.36 6.58
C LEU A 157 -3.00 20.52 6.69
N LEU A 158 -3.67 19.68 7.49
CA LEU A 158 -5.13 19.59 7.55
C LEU A 158 -5.87 20.93 7.74
N PRO A 159 -5.44 21.86 8.63
CA PRO A 159 -6.06 23.18 8.78
C PRO A 159 -5.98 24.07 7.53
N LEU A 160 -4.98 23.86 6.68
CA LEU A 160 -4.72 24.66 5.47
C LEU A 160 -5.54 24.17 4.27
N ILE A 161 -6.06 22.95 4.32
CA ILE A 161 -6.85 22.36 3.23
C ILE A 161 -8.28 22.88 3.27
N GLU A 162 -8.78 23.34 2.13
CA GLU A 162 -10.17 23.76 1.97
C GLU A 162 -11.10 22.55 1.83
N SER A 163 -12.34 22.69 2.29
CA SER A 163 -13.37 21.68 2.00
C SER A 163 -13.79 21.78 0.54
N ARG A 164 -13.62 20.69 -0.21
CA ARG A 164 -13.88 20.65 -1.65
C ARG A 164 -14.52 19.34 -2.09
N ARG A 165 -15.10 19.40 -3.29
CA ARG A 165 -15.72 18.27 -3.98
C ARG A 165 -15.21 18.25 -5.41
N HIS A 166 -14.79 17.08 -5.87
CA HIS A 166 -14.25 16.78 -7.20
C HIS A 166 -15.16 15.76 -7.91
N GLN A 167 -16.48 15.97 -7.86
CA GLN A 167 -17.49 14.99 -8.32
C GLN A 167 -17.26 14.51 -9.75
N LEU A 168 -16.91 15.41 -10.68
CA LEU A 168 -16.63 15.04 -12.07
C LEU A 168 -15.42 14.10 -12.16
N TRP A 169 -14.38 14.37 -11.37
CA TRP A 169 -13.18 13.56 -11.34
C TRP A 169 -13.44 12.18 -10.72
N VAL A 170 -14.13 12.15 -9.58
CA VAL A 170 -14.54 10.90 -8.92
C VAL A 170 -15.44 10.07 -9.81
N GLN A 171 -16.37 10.70 -10.53
CA GLN A 171 -17.25 10.01 -11.48
C GLN A 171 -16.46 9.38 -12.63
N GLU A 172 -15.52 10.11 -13.24
CA GLU A 172 -14.69 9.59 -14.33
C GLU A 172 -13.87 8.36 -13.88
N ILE A 173 -13.29 8.39 -12.67
CA ILE A 173 -12.58 7.23 -12.11
C ILE A 173 -13.54 6.07 -11.86
N SER A 174 -14.74 6.36 -11.36
CA SER A 174 -15.78 5.35 -11.10
C SER A 174 -16.19 4.63 -12.39
N GLU A 175 -16.31 5.35 -13.51
CA GLU A 175 -16.56 4.77 -14.82
C GLU A 175 -15.45 3.78 -15.22
N TRP A 176 -14.17 4.15 -15.05
CA TRP A 176 -13.05 3.24 -15.33
C TRP A 176 -13.00 2.03 -14.40
N ARG A 177 -13.41 2.19 -13.14
CA ARG A 177 -13.52 1.09 -12.19
C ARG A 177 -14.62 0.12 -12.62
N ASN A 178 -15.77 0.62 -13.08
CA ASN A 178 -16.85 -0.21 -13.56
C ASN A 178 -16.44 -1.02 -14.79
N ASP A 179 -15.76 -0.41 -15.77
CA ASP A 179 -15.20 -1.12 -16.93
C ASP A 179 -14.26 -2.27 -16.50
N SER A 180 -13.41 -2.01 -15.49
CA SER A 180 -12.49 -3.03 -14.97
C SER A 180 -13.25 -4.16 -14.27
N ASN A 181 -14.24 -3.83 -13.44
CA ASN A 181 -15.08 -4.80 -12.75
C ASN A 181 -15.83 -5.72 -13.72
N GLU A 182 -16.36 -5.20 -14.83
CA GLU A 182 -17.07 -6.02 -15.84
C GLU A 182 -16.20 -7.12 -16.44
N THR A 183 -14.88 -6.93 -16.45
CA THR A 183 -13.89 -7.86 -17.01
C THR A 183 -13.12 -8.65 -15.95
N ASP A 184 -13.51 -8.56 -14.67
CA ASP A 184 -12.85 -9.29 -13.60
C ASP A 184 -12.97 -10.81 -13.82
N ILE A 185 -11.84 -11.51 -13.68
CA ILE A 185 -11.74 -12.96 -13.82
C ILE A 185 -12.73 -13.69 -12.88
N LEU A 186 -13.11 -13.09 -11.76
CA LEU A 186 -14.09 -13.65 -10.82
C LEU A 186 -15.51 -13.79 -11.41
N HIS A 187 -15.82 -13.11 -12.52
CA HIS A 187 -17.12 -13.22 -13.19
C HIS A 187 -17.20 -14.34 -14.24
N TYR A 188 -16.08 -14.98 -14.56
CA TYR A 188 -16.04 -16.03 -15.57
C TYR A 188 -16.24 -17.42 -14.93
N GLU A 189 -17.13 -18.22 -15.52
CA GLU A 189 -17.31 -19.61 -15.13
C GLU A 189 -16.11 -20.45 -15.60
N THR A 190 -15.56 -21.27 -14.71
CA THR A 190 -14.44 -22.16 -14.98
C THR A 190 -14.49 -23.38 -14.08
N ASP A 191 -14.08 -24.54 -14.62
CA ASP A 191 -13.94 -25.79 -13.86
C ASP A 191 -12.64 -25.86 -13.05
N GLN A 192 -11.73 -24.89 -13.23
CA GLN A 192 -10.45 -24.83 -12.53
C GLN A 192 -10.49 -23.86 -11.36
N LEU A 193 -9.84 -24.23 -10.26
CA LEU A 193 -9.65 -23.32 -9.14
C LEU A 193 -8.65 -22.22 -9.52
N ILE A 194 -9.13 -20.99 -9.63
CA ILE A 194 -8.29 -19.83 -9.92
C ILE A 194 -7.80 -19.16 -8.62
N PRO A 195 -6.52 -18.74 -8.53
CA PRO A 195 -5.99 -18.12 -7.31
C PRO A 195 -6.74 -16.87 -6.83
N PRO A 196 -7.17 -15.92 -7.68
CA PRO A 196 -8.03 -14.80 -7.26
C PRO A 196 -9.25 -15.23 -6.47
N PHE A 197 -9.93 -16.29 -6.91
CA PHE A 197 -11.10 -16.83 -6.22
C PHE A 197 -10.73 -17.34 -4.84
N VAL A 198 -9.61 -18.06 -4.69
CA VAL A 198 -9.13 -18.55 -3.39
C VAL A 198 -8.90 -17.39 -2.43
N ILE A 199 -8.19 -16.35 -2.86
CA ILE A 199 -7.94 -15.16 -2.03
C ILE A 199 -9.25 -14.49 -1.62
N ARG A 200 -10.19 -14.31 -2.56
CA ARG A 200 -11.50 -13.70 -2.28
C ARG A 200 -12.32 -14.52 -1.28
N GLN A 201 -12.29 -15.86 -1.38
CA GLN A 201 -12.98 -16.73 -0.43
C GLN A 201 -12.31 -16.73 0.95
N LEU A 202 -10.98 -16.62 1.03
CA LEU A 202 -10.29 -16.41 2.31
C LEU A 202 -10.76 -15.12 2.98
N TRP A 203 -10.86 -14.02 2.21
CA TRP A 203 -11.41 -12.77 2.71
C TRP A 203 -12.85 -12.92 3.23
N HIS A 204 -13.76 -13.51 2.44
CA HIS A 204 -15.14 -13.76 2.87
C HIS A 204 -15.23 -14.58 4.16
N ALA A 205 -14.44 -15.65 4.27
CA ALA A 205 -14.42 -16.51 5.45
C ALA A 205 -13.96 -15.75 6.70
N ASN A 206 -12.93 -14.90 6.57
CA ASN A 206 -12.40 -14.09 7.67
C ASN A 206 -13.38 -12.98 8.06
N SER A 207 -14.00 -12.30 7.09
CA SER A 207 -15.00 -11.25 7.34
C SER A 207 -16.26 -11.79 8.03
N ALA A 208 -16.67 -13.03 7.73
CA ALA A 208 -17.82 -13.67 8.37
C ALA A 208 -17.60 -13.92 9.87
N VAL A 209 -16.37 -14.21 10.30
CA VAL A 209 -16.03 -14.42 11.72
C VAL A 209 -15.63 -13.12 12.44
N LYS A 210 -15.62 -11.98 11.75
CA LYS A 210 -15.31 -10.63 12.28
C LYS A 210 -14.02 -10.59 13.12
N LYS A 211 -13.01 -11.35 12.71
CA LYS A 211 -11.70 -11.33 13.37
C LYS A 211 -10.77 -10.37 12.65
N GLU A 212 -10.08 -9.53 13.42
CA GLU A 212 -8.92 -8.80 12.91
C GLU A 212 -7.91 -9.83 12.39
N THR A 213 -7.60 -9.72 11.10
CA THR A 213 -6.82 -10.71 10.38
C THR A 213 -5.58 -10.07 9.79
N ILE A 214 -4.42 -10.62 10.14
CA ILE A 214 -3.15 -10.27 9.53
C ILE A 214 -2.89 -11.29 8.42
N VAL A 215 -2.67 -10.81 7.21
CA VAL A 215 -2.23 -11.62 6.08
C VAL A 215 -0.76 -11.34 5.84
N VAL A 216 0.03 -12.41 5.80
CA VAL A 216 1.45 -12.37 5.49
C VAL A 216 1.63 -13.09 4.16
N THR A 217 2.19 -12.40 3.17
CA THR A 217 2.42 -12.99 1.85
C THR A 217 3.88 -13.34 1.63
N ASP A 218 4.11 -14.41 0.89
CA ASP A 218 5.41 -14.69 0.30
C ASP A 218 5.54 -13.89 -1.01
N VAL A 219 6.57 -14.14 -1.80
CA VAL A 219 6.85 -13.38 -3.01
C VAL A 219 6.49 -14.17 -4.26
N GLY A 220 5.68 -13.57 -5.15
CA GLY A 220 5.26 -14.17 -6.41
C GLY A 220 3.86 -13.73 -6.85
N GLN A 221 3.22 -14.50 -7.72
CA GLN A 221 1.87 -14.14 -8.22
C GLN A 221 0.82 -14.09 -7.11
N HIS A 222 0.90 -15.00 -6.14
CA HIS A 222 0.01 -15.02 -4.97
C HIS A 222 0.11 -13.75 -4.11
N GLN A 223 1.27 -13.10 -4.07
CA GLN A 223 1.47 -11.80 -3.41
C GLN A 223 0.60 -10.71 -4.08
N MET A 224 0.59 -10.70 -5.41
CA MET A 224 -0.16 -9.72 -6.19
C MET A 224 -1.66 -9.99 -6.10
N TRP A 225 -2.07 -11.26 -6.24
CA TRP A 225 -3.48 -11.64 -6.10
C TRP A 225 -4.02 -11.38 -4.70
N GLU A 226 -3.20 -11.55 -3.66
CA GLU A 226 -3.58 -11.19 -2.30
C GLU A 226 -3.91 -9.69 -2.22
N CYS A 227 -3.01 -8.83 -2.68
CA CYS A 227 -3.24 -7.38 -2.65
C CYS A 227 -4.39 -6.91 -3.56
N GLN A 228 -4.72 -7.65 -4.62
CA GLN A 228 -5.82 -7.32 -5.53
C GLN A 228 -7.19 -7.79 -5.02
N TYR A 229 -7.25 -8.97 -4.40
CA TYR A 229 -8.53 -9.65 -4.14
C TYR A 229 -8.89 -9.79 -2.65
N TYR A 230 -7.93 -9.57 -1.73
CA TYR A 230 -8.18 -9.48 -0.30
C TYR A 230 -8.39 -8.02 0.12
N ILE A 231 -9.57 -7.67 0.62
CA ILE A 231 -9.87 -6.27 1.00
C ILE A 231 -9.32 -5.98 2.39
N HIS A 232 -8.40 -5.02 2.48
CA HIS A 232 -7.79 -4.54 3.70
C HIS A 232 -8.41 -3.22 4.16
N ASP A 233 -9.24 -3.28 5.20
CA ASP A 233 -9.89 -2.09 5.77
C ASP A 233 -9.07 -1.41 6.89
N GLN A 234 -7.88 -1.92 7.19
CA GLN A 234 -7.04 -1.41 8.27
C GLN A 234 -5.55 -1.50 7.90
N ALA A 235 -4.83 -0.44 8.23
CA ALA A 235 -3.39 -0.34 8.03
C ALA A 235 -2.63 -1.39 8.84
N GLY A 236 -1.51 -1.87 8.29
CA GLY A 236 -0.65 -2.86 8.94
C GLY A 236 -1.24 -4.28 9.02
N MET A 237 -2.30 -4.58 8.26
CA MET A 237 -2.87 -5.92 8.17
C MET A 237 -2.26 -6.79 7.06
N LEU A 238 -1.56 -6.18 6.09
CA LEU A 238 -0.75 -6.88 5.10
C LEU A 238 0.73 -6.75 5.44
N LEU A 239 1.39 -7.89 5.67
CA LEU A 239 2.84 -7.97 5.85
C LEU A 239 3.47 -8.69 4.65
N THR A 240 4.37 -8.02 3.93
CA THR A 240 4.94 -8.59 2.72
C THR A 240 6.35 -8.07 2.43
N SER A 241 7.16 -8.88 1.75
CA SER A 241 8.49 -8.46 1.28
C SER A 241 8.36 -7.80 -0.09
N GLY A 242 8.17 -6.47 -0.08
CA GLY A 242 8.07 -5.66 -1.31
C GLY A 242 9.44 -5.29 -1.89
N GLY A 243 10.22 -4.49 -1.14
CA GLY A 243 11.42 -3.85 -1.69
C GLY A 243 12.54 -4.81 -2.13
N LEU A 244 12.82 -5.84 -1.34
CA LEU A 244 13.84 -6.86 -1.70
C LEU A 244 13.23 -8.07 -2.43
N GLY A 245 11.94 -8.35 -2.20
CA GLY A 245 11.27 -9.51 -2.82
C GLY A 245 11.81 -10.85 -2.31
N THR A 246 11.99 -11.00 -1.00
CA THR A 246 12.52 -12.22 -0.39
C THR A 246 11.51 -13.37 -0.37
N MET A 247 11.71 -14.40 -1.19
CA MET A 247 10.97 -15.65 -1.10
C MET A 247 11.29 -16.41 0.21
N GLY A 248 10.31 -17.10 0.78
CA GLY A 248 10.41 -17.72 2.11
C GLY A 248 10.05 -16.77 3.26
N TYR A 249 9.56 -15.56 2.96
CA TYR A 249 9.23 -14.57 3.98
C TYR A 249 7.99 -14.96 4.82
N ALA A 250 6.96 -15.52 4.16
CA ALA A 250 5.63 -15.65 4.76
C ALA A 250 5.59 -16.41 6.07
N LEU A 251 6.18 -17.60 6.13
CA LEU A 251 6.08 -18.48 7.29
C LEU A 251 6.77 -17.90 8.54
N PRO A 252 8.07 -17.53 8.51
CA PRO A 252 8.72 -16.91 9.66
C PRO A 252 8.10 -15.56 10.05
N ALA A 253 7.68 -14.74 9.08
CA ALA A 253 7.02 -13.47 9.40
C ALA A 253 5.64 -13.68 10.03
N ALA A 254 4.86 -14.67 9.59
CA ALA A 254 3.59 -15.04 10.21
C ALA A 254 3.75 -15.57 11.63
N ILE A 255 4.82 -16.33 11.92
CA ILE A 255 5.20 -16.73 13.27
C ILE A 255 5.40 -15.49 14.14
N GLY A 256 6.24 -14.55 13.70
CA GLY A 256 6.50 -13.31 14.42
C GLY A 256 5.23 -12.48 14.65
N ALA A 257 4.39 -12.34 13.62
CA ALA A 257 3.11 -11.63 13.71
C ALA A 257 2.15 -12.28 14.71
N GLN A 258 2.06 -13.62 14.71
CA GLN A 258 1.20 -14.35 15.65
C GLN A 258 1.71 -14.25 17.10
N MET A 259 3.03 -14.21 17.30
CA MET A 259 3.62 -13.98 18.62
C MET A 259 3.38 -12.55 19.12
N ALA A 260 3.46 -11.56 18.23
CA ALA A 260 3.17 -10.16 18.55
C ALA A 260 1.67 -9.90 18.80
N HIS A 261 0.79 -10.66 18.12
CA HIS A 261 -0.65 -10.54 18.22
C HIS A 261 -1.33 -11.90 18.47
N PRO A 262 -1.26 -12.44 19.70
CA PRO A 262 -1.76 -13.79 20.03
C PRO A 262 -3.25 -14.00 19.75
N ASP A 263 -4.06 -12.94 19.84
CA ASP A 263 -5.52 -13.00 19.69
C ASP A 263 -6.02 -12.82 18.24
N ARG A 264 -5.13 -12.40 17.34
CA ARG A 264 -5.48 -12.15 15.93
C ARG A 264 -5.40 -13.43 15.11
N LEU A 265 -6.20 -13.46 14.04
CA LEU A 265 -6.06 -14.49 13.01
C LEU A 265 -4.87 -14.14 12.11
N VAL A 266 -3.91 -15.04 11.97
CA VAL A 266 -2.74 -14.81 11.12
C VAL A 266 -2.70 -15.85 10.00
N TRP A 267 -2.67 -15.38 8.76
CA TRP A 267 -2.50 -16.20 7.56
C TRP A 267 -1.10 -16.01 6.99
N ALA A 268 -0.41 -17.12 6.70
CA ALA A 268 0.71 -17.17 5.77
C ALA A 268 0.17 -17.63 4.41
N VAL A 269 0.11 -16.72 3.43
CA VAL A 269 -0.28 -16.99 2.05
C VAL A 269 0.99 -17.11 1.22
N ALA A 270 1.30 -18.31 0.75
CA ALA A 270 2.55 -18.59 0.05
C ALA A 270 2.32 -19.31 -1.27
N GLY A 271 3.26 -19.14 -2.20
CA GLY A 271 3.42 -20.04 -3.34
C GLY A 271 4.17 -21.30 -2.92
N ASP A 272 4.02 -22.38 -3.68
CA ASP A 272 4.74 -23.66 -3.48
C ASP A 272 6.27 -23.48 -3.42
N GLY A 273 6.85 -22.69 -4.33
CA GLY A 273 8.29 -22.45 -4.37
C GLY A 273 8.82 -21.60 -3.22
N GLY A 274 8.06 -20.57 -2.81
CA GLY A 274 8.42 -19.71 -1.68
C GLY A 274 8.33 -20.47 -0.35
N PHE A 275 7.25 -21.21 -0.14
CA PHE A 275 7.05 -22.03 1.05
C PHE A 275 8.18 -23.04 1.26
N GLN A 276 8.70 -23.64 0.18
CA GLN A 276 9.79 -24.60 0.26
C GLN A 276 11.09 -24.04 0.84
N MET A 277 11.32 -22.72 0.75
CA MET A 277 12.57 -22.10 1.21
C MET A 277 12.74 -22.16 2.73
N THR A 278 11.63 -22.09 3.47
CA THR A 278 11.63 -21.97 4.94
C THR A 278 10.62 -22.91 5.61
N LEU A 279 10.18 -23.99 4.94
CA LEU A 279 9.20 -24.95 5.47
C LEU A 279 9.60 -25.56 6.82
N GLN A 280 10.89 -25.56 7.14
CA GLN A 280 11.48 -26.10 8.36
C GLN A 280 10.98 -25.35 9.60
N GLU A 281 10.53 -24.10 9.44
CA GLU A 281 9.92 -23.29 10.50
C GLU A 281 8.55 -23.84 10.98
N LEU A 282 7.98 -24.84 10.28
CA LEU A 282 6.85 -25.61 10.81
C LEU A 282 7.17 -26.25 12.17
N ALA A 283 8.44 -26.57 12.44
CA ALA A 283 8.85 -27.06 13.75
C ALA A 283 8.65 -26.02 14.85
N VAL A 284 8.89 -24.73 14.55
CA VAL A 284 8.73 -23.63 15.51
C VAL A 284 7.26 -23.45 15.88
N LEU A 285 6.33 -23.54 14.92
CA LEU A 285 4.89 -23.48 15.20
C LEU A 285 4.49 -24.49 16.29
N LYS A 286 5.07 -25.69 16.25
CA LYS A 286 4.79 -26.75 17.23
C LYS A 286 5.48 -26.50 18.58
N GLN A 287 6.73 -26.05 18.54
CA GLN A 287 7.56 -25.86 19.74
C GLN A 287 7.10 -24.65 20.57
N GLU A 288 6.71 -23.56 19.92
CA GLU A 288 6.28 -22.32 20.56
C GLU A 288 4.77 -22.35 20.88
N GLN A 289 4.35 -23.23 21.79
CA GLN A 289 2.97 -23.29 22.31
C GLN A 289 1.86 -23.61 21.29
N ASN A 290 2.17 -24.26 20.17
CA ASN A 290 1.21 -24.53 19.07
C ASN A 290 0.60 -23.23 18.51
N LEU A 291 1.44 -22.31 18.04
CA LEU A 291 0.99 -21.05 17.43
C LEU A 291 -0.09 -21.31 16.37
N PRO A 292 -1.26 -20.63 16.43
CA PRO A 292 -2.41 -20.97 15.61
C PRO A 292 -2.37 -20.41 14.18
N VAL A 293 -1.17 -20.17 13.62
CA VAL A 293 -0.96 -19.65 12.25
C VAL A 293 -1.69 -20.53 11.22
N LYS A 294 -2.42 -19.89 10.32
CA LYS A 294 -3.07 -20.54 9.18
C LYS A 294 -2.17 -20.45 7.96
N ILE A 295 -2.07 -21.51 7.18
CA ILE A 295 -1.18 -21.56 6.01
C ILE A 295 -2.03 -21.87 4.78
N ALA A 296 -2.00 -20.98 3.79
CA ALA A 296 -2.60 -21.18 2.48
C ALA A 296 -1.49 -21.26 1.42
N ILE A 297 -1.34 -22.42 0.79
CA ILE A 297 -0.34 -22.62 -0.26
C ILE A 297 -1.06 -22.61 -1.61
N ILE A 298 -0.79 -21.59 -2.42
CA ILE A 298 -1.24 -21.50 -3.81
C ILE A 298 -0.30 -22.36 -4.67
N ASN A 299 -0.59 -23.66 -4.73
CA ASN A 299 0.23 -24.63 -5.43
C ASN A 299 -0.14 -24.71 -6.92
N ASN A 300 0.64 -24.05 -7.77
CA ASN A 300 0.53 -24.13 -9.22
C ASN A 300 1.60 -25.06 -9.84
N GLY A 301 2.55 -25.59 -9.04
CA GLY A 301 3.59 -26.52 -9.47
C GLY A 301 4.77 -25.87 -10.22
N PHE A 302 4.93 -24.55 -10.14
CA PHE A 302 6.03 -23.83 -10.78
C PHE A 302 6.26 -22.44 -10.16
N LEU A 303 7.43 -21.84 -10.42
CA LEU A 303 7.71 -20.44 -10.05
C LEU A 303 6.95 -19.46 -10.96
N GLY A 304 5.66 -19.26 -10.68
CA GLY A 304 4.71 -18.56 -11.55
C GLY A 304 5.14 -17.17 -12.02
N MET A 305 5.69 -16.35 -11.12
CA MET A 305 6.12 -14.98 -11.46
C MET A 305 7.36 -14.97 -12.40
N VAL A 306 8.21 -15.99 -12.34
CA VAL A 306 9.39 -16.11 -13.23
C VAL A 306 8.99 -16.62 -14.62
N ARG A 307 7.89 -17.38 -14.68
CA ARG A 307 7.40 -17.98 -15.93
C ARG A 307 6.60 -16.99 -16.80
N GLN A 308 5.97 -16.00 -16.19
CA GLN A 308 5.14 -14.98 -16.83
C GLN A 308 5.97 -14.02 -17.69
#